data_AF-A0A8S1ZDA0-F1
#
_entry.id   AF-A0A8S1ZDA0-F1
#
_cell.length_a   1.000
_cell.length_b   1.000
_cell.length_c   1.000
_cell.angle_alpha   90.00
_cell.angle_beta   90.00
_cell.angle_gamma   90.00
#
_symmetry.space_group_name_H-M   'P 1'
#
loop_
_entity.id
_entity.type
_entity.pdbx_description
1 polymer ?
#
loop_
_entity_poly.entity_id
_entity_poly.type
_entity_poly.pdbx_seq_one_letter_code
_entity_poly.pdbx_strand_id
1 'polypeptide(L)'
;MNTFKISYFIMVLIIVLAIAITFSESPTVEAKHQHKHGWGIAASARNKGRKPVGATMTCDKSSKVCRLKGSPGRNCCRKKCVDLRTNKLNCGRCGKSCQYSEICCNGYCVNPMFDRRHCGAFSSSIVESAYSNGYTIPKLLLNPIDSCWRRNPSWASNRRSLADCAVGFGKSAVGGKYGSIYVVTNPSDDPENPRPGTLRHAVIQSKPLWITFARDMVIVLRNELIMNSYKTIDGRGAKVEIAYGPCITIQHVSHVIIHGISIHDCKPGKSGRVRSSPTHVGSRKGSDGDAIAIFDSSHIWIDHCYFSRCQDGLIDVLHASTAVTISNNYFTQHDKVMLLGHNDNNVEDKNMKVTIAFNHFGPGLIERMPRVRRGYAHVANNRYEKWQMYAIGGSADPTIFSEGNYFVAPDDPTKKQVTKRIDSGYDWRGWKWRTSKDVFKNGAYFVPSGYGTVTPLYGRAEWFPVSHGSLVPSLTSSAGPLHCYSGRIC
;
A
#
# COMPACT_ATOMS: atom_id res chain seq x y z
N MET A 1 -52.04 34.60 -17.14
CA MET A 1 -51.04 33.78 -16.41
C MET A 1 -49.59 33.92 -16.92
N ASN A 2 -49.23 34.92 -17.74
CA ASN A 2 -47.86 35.08 -18.28
C ASN A 2 -47.11 36.36 -17.85
N THR A 3 -47.72 37.26 -17.08
CA THR A 3 -47.07 38.52 -16.65
C THR A 3 -46.31 38.39 -15.32
N PHE A 4 -46.69 37.45 -14.44
CA PHE A 4 -46.03 37.25 -13.15
C PHE A 4 -44.69 36.51 -13.23
N LYS A 5 -44.46 35.67 -14.25
CA LYS A 5 -43.22 34.90 -14.39
C LYS A 5 -42.05 35.74 -14.93
N ILE A 6 -42.32 36.78 -15.71
CA ILE A 6 -41.29 37.64 -16.31
C ILE A 6 -40.71 38.59 -15.25
N SER A 7 -41.54 39.10 -14.33
CA SER A 7 -41.08 40.00 -13.26
C SER A 7 -40.17 39.29 -12.23
N TYR A 8 -40.48 38.03 -11.90
CA TYR A 8 -39.64 37.23 -10.99
C TYR A 8 -38.28 36.88 -11.60
N PHE A 9 -38.24 36.59 -12.91
CA PHE A 9 -36.99 36.25 -13.60
C PHE A 9 -36.04 37.45 -13.69
N ILE A 10 -36.56 38.66 -13.91
CA ILE A 10 -35.77 39.89 -13.98
C ILE A 10 -35.23 40.27 -12.57
N MET A 11 -36.02 40.08 -11.52
CA MET A 11 -35.59 40.30 -10.13
C MET A 11 -34.47 39.34 -9.70
N VAL A 12 -34.56 38.04 -10.05
CA VAL A 12 -33.51 37.07 -9.74
C VAL A 12 -32.24 37.34 -10.55
N LEU A 13 -32.35 37.78 -11.80
CA LEU A 13 -31.18 38.14 -12.63
C LEU A 13 -30.41 39.35 -12.08
N ILE A 14 -31.12 40.37 -11.56
CA ILE A 14 -30.52 41.57 -10.95
C ILE A 14 -29.82 41.21 -9.63
N ILE A 15 -30.37 40.30 -8.83
CA ILE A 15 -29.75 39.84 -7.58
C ILE A 15 -28.50 38.99 -7.86
N VAL A 16 -28.50 38.15 -8.91
CA VAL A 16 -27.33 37.34 -9.29
C VAL A 16 -26.20 38.21 -9.89
N LEU A 17 -26.54 39.27 -10.63
CA LEU A 17 -25.55 40.25 -11.13
C LEU A 17 -24.96 41.15 -10.03
N ALA A 18 -25.72 41.48 -8.99
CA ALA A 18 -25.22 42.27 -7.84
C ALA A 18 -24.24 41.47 -6.95
N ILE A 19 -24.41 40.14 -6.86
CA ILE A 19 -23.52 39.26 -6.07
C ILE A 19 -22.21 38.95 -6.83
N ALA A 20 -22.20 39.06 -8.16
CA ALA A 20 -21.00 38.87 -8.98
C ALA A 20 -20.00 40.05 -8.92
N ILE A 21 -20.43 41.24 -8.45
CA ILE A 21 -19.59 42.45 -8.42
C ILE A 21 -18.82 42.61 -7.10
N THR A 22 -19.11 41.83 -6.05
CA THR A 22 -18.48 41.99 -4.72
C THR A 22 -17.33 41.03 -4.40
N PHE A 23 -16.85 40.23 -5.35
CA PHE A 23 -15.65 39.41 -5.16
C PHE A 23 -14.64 39.57 -6.30
N SER A 24 -14.19 40.81 -6.52
CA SER A 24 -13.01 41.11 -7.35
C SER A 24 -12.04 42.02 -6.61
N GLU A 25 -11.51 41.57 -5.47
CA GLU A 25 -10.27 42.12 -4.92
C GLU A 25 -9.38 40.97 -4.43
N SER A 26 -8.30 40.74 -5.18
CA SER A 26 -7.16 39.94 -4.70
C SER A 26 -6.18 40.89 -4.04
N PRO A 27 -5.75 40.67 -2.78
CA PRO A 27 -4.67 41.46 -2.21
C PRO A 27 -3.35 41.10 -2.91
N THR A 28 -2.81 42.04 -3.66
CA THR A 28 -1.44 42.03 -4.16
C THR A 28 -0.48 42.17 -2.98
N VAL A 29 0.13 41.06 -2.54
CA VAL A 29 1.32 41.11 -1.68
C VAL A 29 2.55 41.12 -2.60
N GLU A 30 3.08 42.31 -2.86
CA GLU A 30 4.41 42.49 -3.43
C GLU A 30 5.48 42.01 -2.43
N ALA A 31 5.99 40.79 -2.63
CA ALA A 31 7.25 40.38 -2.01
C ALA A 31 8.41 40.80 -2.92
N LYS A 32 8.95 42.02 -2.70
CA LYS A 32 10.23 42.44 -3.26
C LYS A 32 11.36 41.58 -2.68
N HIS A 33 11.83 40.60 -3.45
CA HIS A 33 13.13 39.97 -3.20
C HIS A 33 14.24 40.85 -3.78
N GLN A 34 14.85 41.69 -2.94
CA GLN A 34 16.17 42.27 -3.23
C GLN A 34 17.25 41.41 -2.59
N HIS A 35 18.10 40.82 -3.45
CA HIS A 35 19.43 40.37 -3.06
C HIS A 35 20.31 41.58 -2.75
N LYS A 36 20.99 41.59 -1.59
CA LYS A 36 22.44 41.81 -1.51
C LYS A 36 23.00 41.63 -0.09
N HIS A 37 24.21 41.10 -0.09
CA HIS A 37 25.15 40.88 1.01
C HIS A 37 25.40 42.12 1.88
N GLY A 38 25.80 41.89 3.14
CA GLY A 38 26.68 42.83 3.86
C GLY A 38 26.44 42.93 5.37
N TRP A 39 27.52 42.83 6.14
CA TRP A 39 27.63 42.91 7.60
C TRP A 39 27.21 44.24 8.26
N GLY A 40 26.96 44.16 9.58
CA GLY A 40 26.91 45.28 10.54
C GLY A 40 25.47 45.62 10.94
N ILE A 41 25.08 45.79 12.21
CA ILE A 41 25.53 46.86 13.10
C ILE A 41 25.28 46.47 14.57
N ALA A 42 26.13 47.05 15.42
CA ALA A 42 26.18 47.05 16.86
C ALA A 42 24.86 47.33 17.59
N ALA A 43 24.67 46.64 18.72
CA ALA A 43 23.78 47.05 19.79
C ALA A 43 24.44 48.16 20.63
N SER A 44 23.70 49.24 20.91
CA SER A 44 24.05 50.22 21.94
C SER A 44 23.03 50.11 23.09
N ALA A 45 23.49 49.56 24.22
CA ALA A 45 22.98 49.89 25.54
C ALA A 45 24.09 49.58 26.56
N ARG A 46 24.74 50.64 27.04
CA ARG A 46 25.67 50.60 28.17
C ARG A 46 24.88 50.48 29.47
N ASN A 47 25.15 49.48 30.29
CA ASN A 47 25.42 49.76 31.70
C ASN A 47 26.20 48.64 32.41
N LYS A 48 27.39 49.06 32.88
CA LYS A 48 28.08 48.70 34.13
C LYS A 48 28.36 47.23 34.46
N GLY A 49 29.63 46.88 34.24
CA GLY A 49 30.44 46.39 35.35
C GLY A 49 30.35 44.90 35.67
N ARG A 50 30.76 44.05 34.71
CA ARG A 50 31.50 42.80 34.98
C ARG A 50 32.24 42.41 33.69
N LYS A 51 33.53 42.09 33.83
CA LYS A 51 34.44 41.69 32.74
C LYS A 51 33.77 40.68 31.79
N PRO A 52 33.84 40.80 30.45
CA PRO A 52 33.33 39.75 29.57
C PRO A 52 34.37 38.63 29.52
N VAL A 53 34.32 37.73 30.50
CA VAL A 53 34.92 36.40 30.36
C VAL A 53 33.80 35.48 29.93
N GLY A 54 33.76 35.19 28.64
CA GLY A 54 32.74 34.30 28.07
C GLY A 54 33.06 33.99 26.62
N ALA A 55 34.23 33.40 26.37
CA ALA A 55 34.51 32.78 25.08
C ALA A 55 33.32 31.90 24.69
N THR A 56 32.80 32.05 23.47
CA THR A 56 31.81 31.15 22.89
C THR A 56 32.30 29.72 23.13
N MET A 57 31.56 28.96 23.93
CA MET A 57 32.03 27.66 24.42
C MET A 57 31.94 26.66 23.26
N THR A 58 33.03 26.52 22.52
CA THR A 58 33.17 25.53 21.44
C THR A 58 33.59 24.19 22.02
N CYS A 59 33.28 23.09 21.33
CA CYS A 59 33.44 21.75 21.92
C CYS A 59 34.91 21.34 22.18
N ASP A 60 35.87 22.05 21.59
CA ASP A 60 37.31 21.95 21.84
C ASP A 60 37.70 22.58 23.20
N LYS A 61 36.93 23.56 23.67
CA LYS A 61 37.08 24.18 24.99
C LYS A 61 36.27 23.46 26.07
N SER A 62 35.11 22.90 25.72
CA SER A 62 34.28 22.10 26.62
C SER A 62 33.57 20.98 25.88
N SER A 63 34.04 19.75 26.08
CA SER A 63 33.45 18.55 25.46
C SER A 63 32.00 18.28 25.92
N LYS A 64 31.59 18.86 27.05
CA LYS A 64 30.22 18.76 27.58
C LYS A 64 29.18 19.35 26.62
N VAL A 65 29.56 20.32 25.80
CA VAL A 65 28.66 20.94 24.80
C VAL A 65 28.08 19.90 23.84
N CYS A 66 28.88 18.90 23.42
CA CYS A 66 28.40 17.83 22.53
C CYS A 66 27.50 16.78 23.21
N ARG A 67 27.38 16.83 24.54
CA ARG A 67 26.48 15.95 25.30
C ARG A 67 25.13 16.59 25.58
N LEU A 68 24.95 17.87 25.23
CA LEU A 68 23.67 18.56 25.38
C LEU A 68 22.63 17.99 24.41
N LYS A 69 21.38 17.92 24.89
CA LYS A 69 20.22 17.45 24.10
C LYS A 69 20.06 18.34 22.86
N GLY A 70 20.01 17.72 21.68
CA GLY A 70 19.94 18.42 20.39
C GLY A 70 21.28 18.65 19.68
N SER A 71 22.41 18.27 20.28
CA SER A 71 23.71 18.33 19.60
C SER A 71 23.77 17.35 18.42
N PRO A 72 24.42 17.69 17.29
CA PRO A 72 24.52 16.80 16.12
C PRO A 72 25.34 15.52 16.33
N GLY A 73 26.00 15.37 17.49
CA GLY A 73 26.63 14.14 17.94
C GLY A 73 27.55 14.37 19.14
N ARG A 74 28.08 13.28 19.71
CA ARG A 74 28.82 13.33 20.99
C ARG A 74 30.31 13.64 20.84
N ASN A 75 30.85 13.58 19.63
CA ASN A 75 32.28 13.75 19.37
C ASN A 75 32.57 15.17 18.88
N CYS A 76 33.61 15.78 19.41
CA CYS A 76 34.07 17.08 18.93
C CYS A 76 35.10 16.90 17.80
N CYS A 77 34.77 17.32 16.58
CA CYS A 77 35.68 17.38 15.45
C CYS A 77 35.81 18.83 14.98
N ARG A 78 37.01 19.43 15.13
CA ARG A 78 37.33 20.81 14.70
C ARG A 78 36.25 21.83 15.12
N LYS A 79 35.97 21.90 16.42
CA LYS A 79 34.98 22.81 17.04
C LYS A 79 33.50 22.48 16.76
N LYS A 80 33.20 21.42 16.00
CA LYS A 80 31.83 20.96 15.70
C LYS A 80 31.53 19.63 16.38
N CYS A 81 30.34 19.52 16.95
CA CYS A 81 29.82 18.26 17.47
C CYS A 81 29.31 17.41 16.30
N VAL A 82 29.82 16.19 16.18
CA VAL A 82 29.45 15.24 15.13
C VAL A 82 29.30 13.85 15.74
N ASP A 83 28.51 13.00 15.09
CA ASP A 83 28.42 11.60 15.44
C ASP A 83 29.33 10.79 14.51
N LEU A 84 30.43 10.25 15.05
CA LEU A 84 31.39 9.46 14.27
C LEU A 84 30.77 8.17 13.72
N ARG A 85 29.60 7.75 14.21
CA ARG A 85 28.93 6.54 13.76
C ARG A 85 28.16 6.73 12.45
N THR A 86 27.80 7.97 12.13
CA THR A 86 26.85 8.29 11.05
C THR A 86 27.32 9.42 10.14
N ASN A 87 28.25 10.27 10.61
CA ASN A 87 28.72 11.41 9.84
C ASN A 87 29.66 10.97 8.71
N LYS A 88 29.20 11.10 7.46
CA LYS A 88 29.96 10.72 6.26
C LYS A 88 31.35 11.35 6.17
N LEU A 89 31.55 12.55 6.71
CA LEU A 89 32.81 13.30 6.65
C LEU A 89 33.75 13.00 7.85
N ASN A 90 33.28 12.27 8.86
CA ASN A 90 34.01 11.96 10.09
C ASN A 90 33.74 10.51 10.55
N CYS A 91 33.71 9.56 9.62
CA CYS A 91 33.28 8.20 9.89
C CYS A 91 34.30 7.39 10.70
N GLY A 92 33.94 6.97 11.90
CA GLY A 92 34.77 6.21 12.85
C GLY A 92 35.83 7.05 13.55
N ARG A 93 36.31 8.12 12.91
CA ARG A 93 37.21 9.13 13.49
C ARG A 93 37.08 10.48 12.76
N CYS A 94 37.41 11.57 13.45
CA CYS A 94 37.40 12.90 12.88
C CYS A 94 38.23 12.99 11.59
N GLY A 95 37.69 13.60 10.54
CA GLY A 95 38.35 13.80 9.26
C GLY A 95 38.40 12.57 8.33
N LYS A 96 37.87 11.41 8.71
CA LYS A 96 37.72 10.26 7.80
C LYS A 96 36.43 10.39 6.98
N SER A 97 36.54 10.79 5.72
CA SER A 97 35.40 10.85 4.80
C SER A 97 35.20 9.52 4.07
N CYS A 98 33.95 9.06 3.95
CA CYS A 98 33.62 7.93 3.09
C CYS A 98 33.58 8.34 1.61
N GLN A 99 33.84 7.39 0.71
CA GLN A 99 33.83 7.64 -0.73
C GLN A 99 32.43 7.98 -1.25
N TYR A 100 32.33 8.44 -2.49
CA TYR A 100 31.06 8.89 -3.08
C TYR A 100 29.95 7.83 -2.98
N SER A 101 30.27 6.57 -3.30
CA SER A 101 29.35 5.41 -3.25
C SER A 101 29.15 4.79 -1.86
N GLU A 102 29.79 5.35 -0.83
CA GLU A 102 29.75 4.80 0.53
C GLU A 102 28.96 5.69 1.49
N ILE A 103 28.46 5.07 2.55
CA ILE A 103 27.84 5.74 3.70
C ILE A 103 28.62 5.40 4.97
N CYS A 104 28.54 6.25 5.99
CA CYS A 104 29.07 5.92 7.31
C CYS A 104 28.04 5.12 8.11
N CYS A 105 28.36 3.86 8.41
CA CYS A 105 27.54 2.97 9.20
C CYS A 105 28.35 2.47 10.41
N ASN A 106 27.91 2.87 11.61
CA ASN A 106 28.53 2.49 12.88
C ASN A 106 30.05 2.76 12.97
N GLY A 107 30.53 3.80 12.27
CA GLY A 107 31.94 4.17 12.22
C GLY A 107 32.76 3.53 11.10
N TYR A 108 32.11 2.76 10.22
CA TYR A 108 32.73 2.17 9.04
C TYR A 108 32.12 2.73 7.77
N CYS A 109 32.96 3.03 6.78
CA CYS A 109 32.50 3.36 5.44
C CYS A 109 32.10 2.05 4.75
N VAL A 110 30.84 1.96 4.35
CA VAL A 110 30.29 0.75 3.73
C VAL A 110 29.61 1.12 2.42
N ASN A 111 29.78 0.24 1.42
CA ASN A 111 29.04 0.33 0.18
C ASN A 111 27.77 -0.56 0.28
N PRO A 112 26.58 0.05 0.40
CA PRO A 112 25.34 -0.69 0.62
C PRO A 112 24.92 -1.55 -0.58
N MET A 113 25.59 -1.45 -1.73
CA MET A 113 25.32 -2.29 -2.90
C MET A 113 26.06 -3.64 -2.89
N PHE A 114 27.16 -3.77 -2.11
CA PHE A 114 28.04 -4.95 -2.20
C PHE A 114 28.52 -5.51 -0.86
N ASP A 115 28.41 -4.78 0.25
CA ASP A 115 28.83 -5.30 1.55
C ASP A 115 27.82 -6.32 2.10
N ARG A 116 28.19 -7.61 1.99
CA ARG A 116 27.41 -8.76 2.48
C ARG A 116 27.09 -8.70 3.98
N ARG A 117 27.78 -7.86 4.78
CA ARG A 117 27.56 -7.76 6.24
C ARG A 117 26.66 -6.60 6.67
N HIS A 118 26.33 -5.66 5.79
CA HIS A 118 25.64 -4.42 6.16
C HIS A 118 24.59 -3.98 5.14
N CYS A 119 23.78 -4.92 4.63
CA CYS A 119 22.60 -4.60 3.82
C CYS A 119 21.54 -3.90 4.69
N GLY A 120 21.56 -2.56 4.74
CA GLY A 120 20.41 -1.72 5.10
C GLY A 120 19.75 -1.90 6.47
N ALA A 121 20.28 -2.75 7.36
CA ALA A 121 19.78 -2.91 8.71
C ALA A 121 20.25 -1.71 9.54
N PHE A 122 19.40 -0.69 9.64
CA PHE A 122 19.50 0.26 10.73
C PHE A 122 19.32 -0.55 12.02
N SER A 123 20.40 -0.72 12.78
CA SER A 123 20.38 -1.23 14.14
C SER A 123 19.48 -0.32 14.98
N SER A 124 18.21 -0.68 15.11
CA SER A 124 17.41 -0.23 16.23
C SER A 124 17.88 -1.03 17.44
N SER A 125 18.48 -0.34 18.40
CA SER A 125 18.81 -0.85 19.72
C SER A 125 17.55 -1.12 20.55
N ILE A 126 16.72 -2.07 20.12
CA ILE A 126 15.70 -2.79 20.90
C ILE A 126 15.62 -4.23 20.33
N VAL A 127 16.66 -5.01 20.60
CA VAL A 127 16.57 -6.48 20.56
C VAL A 127 16.52 -6.92 22.01
N GLU A 128 15.32 -6.93 22.57
CA GLU A 128 15.07 -7.65 23.81
C GLU A 128 14.90 -9.13 23.43
N SER A 129 15.71 -9.95 24.08
CA SER A 129 15.91 -11.37 23.81
C SER A 129 14.68 -12.20 24.22
N ALA A 130 14.15 -12.99 23.30
CA ALA A 130 13.32 -14.14 23.64
C ALA A 130 14.09 -15.41 23.26
N TYR A 131 14.47 -16.18 24.28
CA TYR A 131 15.21 -17.43 24.14
C TYR A 131 14.30 -18.53 23.57
N SER A 132 14.71 -19.14 22.46
CA SER A 132 14.38 -20.53 22.14
C SER A 132 15.42 -21.11 21.18
N ASN A 133 16.18 -22.10 21.67
CA ASN A 133 16.97 -23.07 20.93
C ASN A 133 18.00 -22.59 19.88
N GLY A 134 19.04 -21.89 20.36
CA GLY A 134 20.41 -22.10 19.85
C GLY A 134 20.74 -21.66 18.41
N TYR A 135 19.82 -21.08 17.65
CA TYR A 135 20.10 -20.42 16.37
C TYR A 135 19.54 -18.99 16.39
N THR A 136 20.44 -18.00 16.33
CA THR A 136 20.09 -16.59 16.14
C THR A 136 19.59 -16.37 14.72
N ILE A 137 18.31 -16.66 14.46
CA ILE A 137 17.65 -16.18 13.25
C ILE A 137 17.56 -14.65 13.37
N PRO A 138 18.09 -13.86 12.42
CA PRO A 138 17.88 -12.42 12.39
C PRO A 138 16.38 -12.14 12.50
N LYS A 139 15.96 -11.33 13.48
CA LYS A 139 14.55 -10.95 13.68
C LYS A 139 14.01 -10.40 12.36
N LEU A 140 13.21 -11.19 11.66
CA LEU A 140 12.59 -10.80 10.40
C LEU A 140 11.85 -9.48 10.63
N LEU A 141 12.20 -8.44 9.87
CA LEU A 141 11.50 -7.16 9.93
C LEU A 141 10.11 -7.35 9.31
N LEU A 142 9.14 -7.63 10.16
CA LEU A 142 7.74 -7.76 9.75
C LEU A 142 7.11 -6.38 9.59
N ASN A 143 6.29 -6.24 8.55
CA ASN A 143 5.42 -5.07 8.40
C ASN A 143 4.29 -5.08 9.46
N PRO A 144 3.52 -3.98 9.61
CA PRO A 144 2.48 -3.87 10.62
C PRO A 144 1.45 -5.02 10.63
N ILE A 145 1.02 -5.49 9.45
CA ILE A 145 0.04 -6.59 9.31
C ILE A 145 0.67 -7.89 9.83
N ASP A 146 1.82 -8.24 9.30
CA ASP A 146 2.51 -9.49 9.61
C ASP A 146 2.93 -9.56 11.08
N SER A 147 3.38 -8.42 11.63
CA SER A 147 3.81 -8.32 13.03
C SER A 147 2.71 -8.61 14.03
N CYS A 148 1.44 -8.45 13.63
CA CYS A 148 0.27 -8.68 14.47
C CYS A 148 -0.04 -10.16 14.69
N TRP A 149 0.27 -11.05 13.73
CA TRP A 149 -0.11 -12.47 13.84
C TRP A 149 1.02 -13.47 13.64
N ARG A 150 2.01 -13.21 12.77
CA ARG A 150 3.01 -14.22 12.34
C ARG A 150 3.88 -14.74 13.47
N ARG A 151 4.15 -13.88 14.47
CA ARG A 151 4.93 -14.24 15.65
C ARG A 151 4.25 -15.22 16.59
N ASN A 152 2.98 -15.55 16.37
CA ASN A 152 2.26 -16.52 17.18
C ASN A 152 2.51 -17.95 16.66
N PRO A 153 3.30 -18.80 17.35
CA PRO A 153 3.52 -20.19 16.92
C PRO A 153 2.24 -21.04 17.02
N SER A 154 1.24 -20.56 17.76
CA SER A 154 -0.08 -21.18 17.92
C SER A 154 -1.11 -20.61 16.94
N TRP A 155 -0.68 -20.01 15.82
CA TRP A 155 -1.58 -19.52 14.77
C TRP A 155 -2.56 -20.59 14.28
N ALA A 156 -2.16 -21.86 14.27
CA ALA A 156 -3.00 -22.97 13.79
C ALA A 156 -4.20 -23.25 14.71
N SER A 157 -4.05 -23.10 16.03
CA SER A 157 -5.14 -23.24 17.00
C SER A 157 -5.96 -21.96 17.15
N ASN A 158 -5.39 -20.80 16.78
CA ASN A 158 -6.07 -19.51 16.79
C ASN A 158 -6.08 -18.82 15.41
N ARG A 159 -6.44 -19.54 14.35
CA ARG A 159 -6.39 -19.06 12.95
C ARG A 159 -7.11 -17.74 12.75
N ARG A 160 -8.26 -17.61 13.41
CA ARG A 160 -9.21 -16.51 13.29
C ARG A 160 -8.67 -15.17 13.82
N SER A 161 -7.60 -15.19 14.62
CA SER A 161 -6.90 -13.98 15.08
C SER A 161 -6.30 -13.15 13.93
N LEU A 162 -6.03 -13.77 12.77
CA LEU A 162 -5.59 -13.05 11.57
C LEU A 162 -6.55 -11.91 11.18
N ALA A 163 -7.86 -12.10 11.34
CA ALA A 163 -8.87 -11.11 10.97
C ALA A 163 -8.77 -9.80 11.79
N ASP A 164 -8.01 -9.78 12.88
CA ASP A 164 -7.75 -8.58 13.67
C ASP A 164 -6.56 -7.76 13.15
N CYS A 165 -5.83 -8.26 12.16
CA CYS A 165 -4.55 -7.70 11.71
C CYS A 165 -4.61 -6.88 10.43
N ALA A 166 -5.75 -6.84 9.75
CA ALA A 166 -5.96 -5.94 8.61
C ALA A 166 -5.66 -4.49 9.01
N VAL A 167 -5.27 -3.68 8.02
CA VAL A 167 -5.08 -2.21 8.14
C VAL A 167 -5.70 -1.52 6.92
N GLY A 168 -5.75 -0.19 6.92
CA GLY A 168 -6.32 0.58 5.81
C GLY A 168 -7.84 0.47 5.71
N PHE A 169 -8.40 0.80 4.56
CA PHE A 169 -9.85 0.84 4.38
C PHE A 169 -10.53 -0.54 4.52
N GLY A 170 -9.81 -1.63 4.26
CA GLY A 170 -10.29 -3.00 4.51
C GLY A 170 -10.19 -3.46 5.96
N LYS A 171 -9.83 -2.58 6.93
CA LYS A 171 -9.63 -2.94 8.34
C LYS A 171 -10.78 -3.74 8.95
N SER A 172 -12.01 -3.41 8.60
CA SER A 172 -13.22 -4.03 9.16
C SER A 172 -13.64 -5.33 8.46
N ALA A 173 -12.83 -5.86 7.52
CA ALA A 173 -13.05 -7.17 6.94
C ALA A 173 -12.84 -8.26 7.99
N VAL A 174 -13.92 -8.70 8.65
CA VAL A 174 -13.86 -9.75 9.69
C VAL A 174 -13.90 -11.16 9.11
N GLY A 175 -14.22 -11.32 7.82
CA GLY A 175 -14.31 -12.62 7.17
C GLY A 175 -15.25 -13.57 7.93
N GLY A 176 -14.82 -14.82 8.06
CA GLY A 176 -15.49 -15.86 8.85
C GLY A 176 -15.09 -15.91 10.32
N LYS A 177 -14.54 -14.84 10.92
CA LYS A 177 -13.97 -14.84 12.28
C LYS A 177 -14.88 -15.42 13.35
N TYR A 178 -16.18 -15.17 13.27
CA TYR A 178 -17.17 -15.65 14.26
C TYR A 178 -17.87 -16.95 13.84
N GLY A 179 -17.39 -17.57 12.77
CA GLY A 179 -17.91 -18.82 12.22
C GLY A 179 -17.20 -20.07 12.73
N SER A 180 -17.77 -21.22 12.38
CA SER A 180 -17.09 -22.51 12.50
C SER A 180 -15.99 -22.65 11.44
N ILE A 181 -15.03 -23.54 11.72
CA ILE A 181 -14.05 -23.94 10.71
C ILE A 181 -14.72 -24.91 9.74
N TYR A 182 -14.55 -24.68 8.45
CA TYR A 182 -14.92 -25.60 7.39
C TYR A 182 -13.65 -26.10 6.71
N VAL A 183 -13.45 -27.42 6.65
CA VAL A 183 -12.27 -28.01 6.02
C VAL A 183 -12.63 -28.51 4.63
N VAL A 184 -12.02 -27.94 3.60
CA VAL A 184 -12.09 -28.44 2.23
C VAL A 184 -11.24 -29.71 2.15
N THR A 185 -11.89 -30.81 1.74
CA THR A 185 -11.28 -32.14 1.60
C THR A 185 -11.28 -32.63 0.16
N ASN A 186 -12.13 -32.05 -0.68
CA ASN A 186 -12.35 -32.43 -2.06
C ASN A 186 -12.15 -31.22 -3.00
N PRO A 187 -11.18 -31.26 -3.94
CA PRO A 187 -10.91 -30.18 -4.87
C PRO A 187 -11.89 -30.13 -6.07
N SER A 188 -12.81 -31.09 -6.20
CA SER A 188 -13.79 -31.12 -7.30
C SER A 188 -14.75 -29.92 -7.23
N ASP A 189 -15.19 -29.45 -8.38
CA ASP A 189 -16.18 -28.38 -8.49
C ASP A 189 -17.43 -28.82 -9.26
N ASP A 190 -18.60 -28.49 -8.72
CA ASP A 190 -19.90 -28.55 -9.40
C ASP A 190 -20.58 -27.18 -9.21
N PRO A 191 -20.72 -26.38 -10.28
CA PRO A 191 -21.19 -25.01 -10.18
C PRO A 191 -22.65 -24.91 -9.74
N GLU A 192 -23.47 -25.94 -9.96
CA GLU A 192 -24.89 -25.93 -9.64
C GLU A 192 -25.21 -26.73 -8.37
N ASN A 193 -24.55 -27.87 -8.15
CA ASN A 193 -24.81 -28.78 -7.03
C ASN A 193 -23.54 -29.12 -6.24
N PRO A 194 -22.88 -28.12 -5.63
CA PRO A 194 -21.63 -28.35 -4.92
C PRO A 194 -21.86 -29.24 -3.69
N ARG A 195 -21.03 -30.27 -3.54
CA ARG A 195 -21.12 -31.24 -2.43
C ARG A 195 -20.39 -30.74 -1.18
N PRO A 196 -20.83 -31.10 0.04
CA PRO A 196 -20.03 -30.93 1.24
C PRO A 196 -18.60 -31.49 1.07
N GLY A 197 -17.62 -30.83 1.67
CA GLY A 197 -16.19 -31.07 1.48
C GLY A 197 -15.54 -30.25 0.35
N THR A 198 -16.32 -29.59 -0.52
CA THR A 198 -15.79 -28.74 -1.62
C THR A 198 -15.70 -27.27 -1.24
N LEU A 199 -14.80 -26.53 -1.90
CA LEU A 199 -14.67 -25.08 -1.70
C LEU A 199 -15.98 -24.34 -2.07
N ARG A 200 -16.61 -24.68 -3.19
CA ARG A 200 -17.86 -24.03 -3.61
C ARG A 200 -18.97 -24.22 -2.60
N HIS A 201 -19.12 -25.43 -2.05
CA HIS A 201 -20.12 -25.64 -1.00
C HIS A 201 -19.82 -24.77 0.22
N ALA A 202 -18.56 -24.61 0.62
CA ALA A 202 -18.17 -23.81 1.77
C ALA A 202 -18.52 -22.32 1.60
N VAL A 203 -18.13 -21.71 0.47
CA VAL A 203 -18.21 -20.26 0.30
C VAL A 203 -19.63 -19.73 0.12
N ILE A 204 -20.58 -20.57 -0.31
CA ILE A 204 -21.98 -20.16 -0.51
C ILE A 204 -22.80 -20.21 0.77
N GLN A 205 -22.32 -20.82 1.87
CA GLN A 205 -23.12 -20.99 3.08
C GLN A 205 -23.55 -19.65 3.67
N SER A 206 -24.76 -19.59 4.23
CA SER A 206 -25.28 -18.35 4.84
C SER A 206 -24.59 -17.99 6.15
N LYS A 207 -24.07 -18.98 6.88
CA LYS A 207 -23.35 -18.75 8.15
C LYS A 207 -21.93 -18.24 7.88
N PRO A 208 -21.35 -17.45 8.80
CA PRO A 208 -19.92 -17.14 8.76
C PRO A 208 -19.09 -18.43 8.76
N LEU A 209 -18.05 -18.52 7.92
CA LEU A 209 -17.17 -19.69 7.88
C LEU A 209 -15.71 -19.31 7.69
N TRP A 210 -14.85 -19.92 8.51
CA TRP A 210 -13.40 -19.90 8.32
C TRP A 210 -12.97 -21.15 7.56
N ILE A 211 -12.68 -21.01 6.27
CA ILE A 211 -12.48 -22.11 5.34
C ILE A 211 -10.98 -22.43 5.26
N THR A 212 -10.61 -23.66 5.60
CA THR A 212 -9.24 -24.19 5.52
C THR A 212 -9.18 -25.40 4.59
N PHE A 213 -7.98 -25.93 4.36
CA PHE A 213 -7.75 -27.03 3.44
C PHE A 213 -7.05 -28.19 4.15
N ALA A 214 -7.52 -29.41 3.93
CA ALA A 214 -6.99 -30.61 4.58
C ALA A 214 -5.58 -30.99 4.12
N ARG A 215 -5.20 -30.57 2.91
CA ARG A 215 -3.95 -30.91 2.22
C ARG A 215 -3.72 -29.91 1.09
N ASP A 216 -2.56 -30.01 0.46
CA ASP A 216 -2.27 -29.31 -0.79
C ASP A 216 -3.31 -29.67 -1.86
N MET A 217 -3.79 -28.67 -2.60
CA MET A 217 -4.84 -28.84 -3.59
C MET A 217 -4.68 -27.87 -4.75
N VAL A 218 -4.92 -28.37 -5.96
CA VAL A 218 -5.21 -27.56 -7.15
C VAL A 218 -6.70 -27.67 -7.41
N ILE A 219 -7.40 -26.54 -7.38
CA ILE A 219 -8.84 -26.45 -7.56
C ILE A 219 -9.09 -25.83 -8.94
N VAL A 220 -9.60 -26.65 -9.85
CA VAL A 220 -10.03 -26.21 -11.18
C VAL A 220 -11.53 -26.00 -11.13
N LEU A 221 -11.95 -24.74 -11.04
CA LEU A 221 -13.37 -24.38 -11.04
C LEU A 221 -13.96 -24.58 -12.44
N ARG A 222 -15.22 -25.02 -12.51
CA ARG A 222 -15.95 -25.20 -13.77
C ARG A 222 -16.71 -23.96 -14.21
N ASN A 223 -16.97 -23.05 -13.28
CA ASN A 223 -17.53 -21.72 -13.51
C ASN A 223 -17.05 -20.76 -12.40
N GLU A 224 -17.31 -19.46 -12.51
CA GLU A 224 -16.89 -18.49 -11.50
C GLU A 224 -17.34 -18.88 -10.08
N LEU A 225 -16.47 -18.71 -9.09
CA LEU A 225 -16.75 -19.02 -7.70
C LEU A 225 -17.41 -17.81 -7.05
N ILE A 226 -18.74 -17.84 -6.99
CA ILE A 226 -19.54 -16.85 -6.25
C ILE A 226 -19.63 -17.26 -4.79
N MET A 227 -19.52 -16.28 -3.90
CA MET A 227 -19.54 -16.49 -2.44
C MET A 227 -20.51 -15.57 -1.73
N ASN A 228 -20.85 -15.94 -0.51
CA ASN A 228 -21.67 -15.14 0.40
C ASN A 228 -20.78 -14.29 1.33
N SER A 229 -21.39 -13.36 2.07
CA SER A 229 -20.71 -12.55 3.09
C SER A 229 -20.10 -13.39 4.22
N TYR A 230 -19.18 -12.80 4.98
CA TYR A 230 -18.57 -13.39 6.17
C TYR A 230 -17.82 -14.70 5.89
N LYS A 231 -16.94 -14.67 4.88
CA LYS A 231 -16.10 -15.82 4.50
C LYS A 231 -14.64 -15.49 4.64
N THR A 232 -13.88 -16.43 5.18
CA THR A 232 -12.42 -16.42 5.05
C THR A 232 -11.99 -17.65 4.28
N ILE A 233 -11.22 -17.48 3.22
CA ILE A 233 -10.44 -18.55 2.59
C ILE A 233 -9.01 -18.43 3.13
N ASP A 234 -8.56 -19.41 3.92
CA ASP A 234 -7.27 -19.41 4.61
C ASP A 234 -6.41 -20.60 4.14
N GLY A 235 -5.43 -20.31 3.28
CA GLY A 235 -4.50 -21.30 2.76
C GLY A 235 -3.41 -21.74 3.74
N ARG A 236 -3.24 -21.12 4.92
CA ARG A 236 -2.13 -21.47 5.82
C ARG A 236 -2.17 -22.94 6.22
N GLY A 237 -1.05 -23.63 6.06
CA GLY A 237 -0.91 -25.06 6.34
C GLY A 237 -1.14 -25.99 5.14
N ALA A 238 -1.44 -25.45 3.96
CA ALA A 238 -1.55 -26.19 2.71
C ALA A 238 -1.13 -25.32 1.52
N LYS A 239 -0.56 -25.92 0.48
CA LYS A 239 -0.37 -25.25 -0.81
C LYS A 239 -1.66 -25.34 -1.61
N VAL A 240 -2.37 -24.22 -1.74
CA VAL A 240 -3.67 -24.16 -2.41
C VAL A 240 -3.57 -23.28 -3.65
N GLU A 241 -4.00 -23.83 -4.78
CA GLU A 241 -4.01 -23.17 -6.08
C GLU A 241 -5.44 -23.16 -6.63
N ILE A 242 -5.92 -22.01 -7.10
CA ILE A 242 -7.12 -21.90 -7.96
C ILE A 242 -6.63 -21.51 -9.34
N ALA A 243 -6.76 -22.42 -10.31
CA ALA A 243 -6.13 -22.25 -11.60
C ALA A 243 -6.81 -23.03 -12.74
N TYR A 244 -6.44 -22.70 -13.98
CA TYR A 244 -6.80 -23.41 -15.22
C TYR A 244 -8.29 -23.41 -15.60
N GLY A 245 -9.14 -22.78 -14.79
CA GLY A 245 -10.56 -22.53 -15.07
C GLY A 245 -10.92 -21.10 -14.68
N PRO A 246 -12.22 -20.75 -14.63
CA PRO A 246 -12.66 -19.48 -14.07
C PRO A 246 -12.25 -19.35 -12.59
N CYS A 247 -12.20 -18.13 -12.09
CA CYS A 247 -11.73 -17.87 -10.72
C CYS A 247 -12.82 -17.19 -9.88
N ILE A 248 -12.49 -16.18 -9.08
CA ILE A 248 -13.34 -15.73 -7.98
C ILE A 248 -14.16 -14.49 -8.37
N THR A 249 -15.47 -14.52 -8.04
CA THR A 249 -16.34 -13.35 -8.14
C THR A 249 -16.95 -13.05 -6.76
N ILE A 250 -16.60 -11.89 -6.21
CA ILE A 250 -17.17 -11.33 -4.97
C ILE A 250 -18.19 -10.27 -5.41
N GLN A 251 -19.49 -10.55 -5.30
CA GLN A 251 -20.53 -9.64 -5.77
C GLN A 251 -21.62 -9.45 -4.72
N HIS A 252 -22.04 -8.20 -4.48
CA HIS A 252 -23.14 -7.84 -3.57
C HIS A 252 -22.97 -8.43 -2.15
N VAL A 253 -21.74 -8.47 -1.64
CA VAL A 253 -21.43 -9.07 -0.33
C VAL A 253 -20.45 -8.21 0.46
N SER A 254 -20.27 -8.58 1.73
CA SER A 254 -19.33 -7.90 2.61
C SER A 254 -18.58 -8.84 3.54
N HIS A 255 -17.49 -8.34 4.11
CA HIS A 255 -16.65 -9.06 5.08
C HIS A 255 -16.10 -10.37 4.50
N VAL A 256 -15.30 -10.25 3.44
CA VAL A 256 -14.58 -11.38 2.83
C VAL A 256 -13.08 -11.21 3.06
N ILE A 257 -12.42 -12.30 3.46
CA ILE A 257 -10.96 -12.39 3.53
C ILE A 257 -10.50 -13.52 2.60
N ILE A 258 -9.55 -13.22 1.71
CA ILE A 258 -8.84 -14.23 0.91
C ILE A 258 -7.38 -14.15 1.32
N HIS A 259 -6.85 -15.22 1.89
CA HIS A 259 -5.52 -15.24 2.48
C HIS A 259 -4.71 -16.49 2.13
N GLY A 260 -3.46 -16.29 1.69
CA GLY A 260 -2.48 -17.37 1.65
C GLY A 260 -2.67 -18.40 0.53
N ILE A 261 -3.34 -18.05 -0.57
CA ILE A 261 -3.57 -18.94 -1.71
C ILE A 261 -2.94 -18.41 -3.00
N SER A 262 -2.69 -19.30 -3.97
CA SER A 262 -2.24 -18.91 -5.30
C SER A 262 -3.42 -18.93 -6.28
N ILE A 263 -3.54 -17.87 -7.09
CA ILE A 263 -4.59 -17.75 -8.11
C ILE A 263 -3.91 -17.38 -9.43
N HIS A 264 -3.94 -18.27 -10.41
CA HIS A 264 -3.20 -18.05 -11.65
C HIS A 264 -3.78 -18.83 -12.82
N ASP A 265 -3.38 -18.47 -14.05
CA ASP A 265 -3.82 -19.15 -15.26
C ASP A 265 -5.36 -19.23 -15.39
N CYS A 266 -6.07 -18.25 -14.81
CA CYS A 266 -7.53 -18.15 -14.86
C CYS A 266 -8.00 -18.02 -16.31
N LYS A 267 -9.12 -18.69 -16.61
CA LYS A 267 -9.73 -18.75 -17.94
C LYS A 267 -11.13 -18.13 -17.93
N PRO A 268 -11.62 -17.64 -19.09
CA PRO A 268 -12.99 -17.13 -19.17
C PRO A 268 -14.02 -18.18 -18.76
N GLY A 269 -15.00 -17.75 -17.98
CA GLY A 269 -16.18 -18.55 -17.65
C GLY A 269 -17.16 -18.60 -18.81
N LYS A 270 -17.80 -19.76 -19.00
CA LYS A 270 -18.91 -19.91 -19.96
C LYS A 270 -20.24 -19.56 -19.30
N SER A 271 -21.23 -19.21 -20.11
CA SER A 271 -22.60 -19.12 -19.62
C SER A 271 -23.06 -20.46 -19.03
N GLY A 272 -23.80 -20.40 -17.93
CA GLY A 272 -24.26 -21.59 -17.22
C GLY A 272 -24.99 -21.26 -15.94
N ARG A 273 -25.49 -22.29 -15.27
CA ARG A 273 -26.13 -22.17 -13.95
C ARG A 273 -25.07 -22.22 -12.86
N VAL A 274 -25.12 -21.25 -11.94
CA VAL A 274 -24.17 -21.13 -10.85
C VAL A 274 -24.91 -20.89 -9.53
N ARG A 275 -24.60 -21.69 -8.54
CA ARG A 275 -25.11 -21.56 -7.17
C ARG A 275 -24.38 -20.42 -6.46
N SER A 276 -25.14 -19.46 -5.93
CA SER A 276 -24.60 -18.32 -5.16
C SER A 276 -24.96 -18.35 -3.67
N SER A 277 -25.96 -19.16 -3.29
CA SER A 277 -26.35 -19.40 -1.90
C SER A 277 -26.90 -20.83 -1.75
N PRO A 278 -27.20 -21.31 -0.53
CA PRO A 278 -27.79 -22.64 -0.36
C PRO A 278 -29.15 -22.77 -1.07
N THR A 279 -29.88 -21.66 -1.21
CA THR A 279 -31.24 -21.62 -1.76
C THR A 279 -31.33 -21.03 -3.15
N HIS A 280 -30.25 -20.46 -3.71
CA HIS A 280 -30.29 -19.78 -5.00
C HIS A 280 -29.25 -20.30 -5.99
N VAL A 281 -29.74 -20.63 -7.19
CA VAL A 281 -28.95 -20.92 -8.39
C VAL A 281 -29.45 -20.02 -9.52
N GLY A 282 -28.56 -19.20 -10.05
CA GLY A 282 -28.87 -18.24 -11.11
C GLY A 282 -28.14 -18.55 -12.42
N SER A 283 -28.66 -18.03 -13.52
CA SER A 283 -27.98 -18.06 -14.81
C SER A 283 -26.90 -16.97 -14.85
N ARG A 284 -25.69 -17.35 -15.28
CA ARG A 284 -24.55 -16.45 -15.50
C ARG A 284 -24.22 -16.39 -16.98
N LYS A 285 -23.73 -15.23 -17.44
CA LYS A 285 -23.33 -15.01 -18.85
C LYS A 285 -21.92 -15.51 -19.17
N GLY A 286 -21.12 -15.76 -18.15
CA GLY A 286 -19.69 -16.01 -18.26
C GLY A 286 -18.90 -14.94 -17.50
N SER A 287 -17.58 -15.11 -17.44
CA SER A 287 -16.65 -14.18 -16.82
C SER A 287 -15.41 -14.04 -17.70
N ASP A 288 -14.71 -12.90 -17.61
CA ASP A 288 -13.63 -12.56 -18.53
C ASP A 288 -12.33 -13.33 -18.26
N GLY A 289 -12.23 -13.95 -17.07
CA GLY A 289 -11.07 -14.71 -16.64
C GLY A 289 -10.12 -13.92 -15.75
N ASP A 290 -10.66 -12.97 -14.97
CA ASP A 290 -9.96 -12.31 -13.87
C ASP A 290 -9.64 -13.28 -12.73
N ALA A 291 -8.59 -13.01 -11.97
CA ALA A 291 -8.29 -13.80 -10.77
C ALA A 291 -9.32 -13.57 -9.66
N ILE A 292 -9.59 -12.30 -9.34
CA ILE A 292 -10.62 -11.86 -8.39
C ILE A 292 -11.32 -10.64 -8.96
N ALA A 293 -12.64 -10.73 -9.16
CA ALA A 293 -13.47 -9.59 -9.51
C ALA A 293 -14.42 -9.24 -8.36
N ILE A 294 -14.46 -7.96 -7.96
CA ILE A 294 -15.21 -7.42 -6.83
C ILE A 294 -16.24 -6.41 -7.34
N PHE A 295 -17.52 -6.71 -7.14
CA PHE A 295 -18.65 -5.90 -7.61
C PHE A 295 -19.54 -5.49 -6.44
N ASP A 296 -19.85 -4.20 -6.31
CA ASP A 296 -20.79 -3.67 -5.32
C ASP A 296 -20.64 -4.34 -3.93
N SER A 297 -19.40 -4.37 -3.44
CA SER A 297 -19.03 -5.11 -2.24
C SER A 297 -18.18 -4.26 -1.30
N SER A 298 -18.21 -4.60 0.00
CA SER A 298 -17.51 -3.81 1.01
C SER A 298 -16.78 -4.64 2.06
N HIS A 299 -15.76 -4.06 2.69
CA HIS A 299 -14.99 -4.71 3.77
C HIS A 299 -14.33 -6.00 3.27
N ILE A 300 -13.46 -5.84 2.27
CA ILE A 300 -12.75 -6.94 1.62
C ILE A 300 -11.26 -6.86 1.93
N TRP A 301 -10.64 -7.99 2.23
CA TRP A 301 -9.20 -8.08 2.46
C TRP A 301 -8.58 -9.23 1.66
N ILE A 302 -7.66 -8.88 0.75
CA ILE A 302 -6.90 -9.83 -0.06
C ILE A 302 -5.45 -9.77 0.42
N ASP A 303 -4.97 -10.85 1.06
CA ASP A 303 -3.72 -10.85 1.79
C ASP A 303 -2.84 -12.06 1.47
N HIS A 304 -1.52 -11.88 1.34
CA HIS A 304 -0.58 -13.00 1.17
C HIS A 304 -0.95 -13.97 0.03
N CYS A 305 -1.54 -13.48 -1.06
CA CYS A 305 -1.87 -14.28 -2.23
C CYS A 305 -0.83 -14.13 -3.34
N TYR A 306 -0.75 -15.14 -4.20
CA TYR A 306 0.07 -15.12 -5.41
C TYR A 306 -0.83 -14.96 -6.63
N PHE A 307 -0.47 -14.07 -7.55
CA PHE A 307 -1.25 -13.80 -8.76
C PHE A 307 -0.37 -13.76 -10.01
N SER A 308 -0.78 -14.49 -11.06
CA SER A 308 -0.09 -14.42 -12.36
C SER A 308 -0.94 -14.95 -13.52
N ARG A 309 -0.56 -14.59 -14.76
CA ARG A 309 -0.98 -15.27 -16.01
C ARG A 309 -2.49 -15.53 -16.20
N CYS A 310 -3.36 -14.73 -15.62
CA CYS A 310 -4.80 -14.80 -15.88
C CYS A 310 -5.14 -14.30 -17.29
N GLN A 311 -6.36 -14.58 -17.77
CA GLN A 311 -6.74 -14.25 -19.14
C GLN A 311 -6.98 -12.73 -19.34
N ASP A 312 -7.67 -12.08 -18.39
CA ASP A 312 -7.89 -10.63 -18.45
C ASP A 312 -7.12 -9.89 -17.35
N GLY A 313 -7.74 -9.55 -16.21
CA GLY A 313 -7.10 -8.90 -15.07
C GLY A 313 -6.64 -9.86 -13.96
N LEU A 314 -5.88 -9.36 -12.97
CA LEU A 314 -5.69 -10.10 -11.71
C LEU A 314 -6.73 -9.68 -10.68
N ILE A 315 -6.83 -8.38 -10.35
CA ILE A 315 -7.80 -7.89 -9.38
C ILE A 315 -8.59 -6.71 -9.94
N ASP A 316 -9.91 -6.88 -10.03
CA ASP A 316 -10.83 -5.85 -10.46
C ASP A 316 -11.75 -5.44 -9.30
N VAL A 317 -11.79 -4.14 -8.97
CA VAL A 317 -12.64 -3.55 -7.93
C VAL A 317 -13.58 -2.54 -8.59
N LEU A 318 -14.85 -2.90 -8.72
CA LEU A 318 -15.80 -2.27 -9.61
C LEU A 318 -17.12 -1.92 -8.91
N HIS A 319 -17.94 -1.09 -9.56
CA HIS A 319 -19.31 -0.77 -9.16
C HIS A 319 -19.44 -0.32 -7.70
N ALA A 320 -18.82 0.81 -7.36
CA ALA A 320 -18.86 1.44 -6.02
C ALA A 320 -18.30 0.58 -4.87
N SER A 321 -17.64 -0.55 -5.17
CA SER A 321 -16.96 -1.35 -4.17
C SER A 321 -15.98 -0.49 -3.36
N THR A 322 -15.98 -0.65 -2.04
CA THR A 322 -15.24 0.24 -1.14
C THR A 322 -14.79 -0.50 0.11
N ALA A 323 -14.00 0.15 0.98
CA ALA A 323 -13.44 -0.50 2.16
C ALA A 323 -12.66 -1.78 1.81
N VAL A 324 -11.71 -1.64 0.87
CA VAL A 324 -10.88 -2.75 0.39
C VAL A 324 -9.42 -2.55 0.78
N THR A 325 -8.77 -3.59 1.30
CA THR A 325 -7.31 -3.65 1.47
C THR A 325 -6.75 -4.81 0.66
N ILE A 326 -5.70 -4.53 -0.12
CA ILE A 326 -4.93 -5.51 -0.88
C ILE A 326 -3.50 -5.46 -0.36
N SER A 327 -3.07 -6.49 0.37
CA SER A 327 -1.79 -6.47 1.09
C SER A 327 -0.94 -7.72 1.00
N ASN A 328 0.37 -7.57 1.15
CA ASN A 328 1.32 -8.69 1.22
C ASN A 328 1.24 -9.66 0.02
N ASN A 329 0.65 -9.27 -1.11
CA ASN A 329 0.49 -10.16 -2.26
C ASN A 329 1.72 -10.09 -3.17
N TYR A 330 1.95 -11.19 -3.90
CA TYR A 330 2.97 -11.25 -4.95
C TYR A 330 2.31 -11.33 -6.32
N PHE A 331 2.56 -10.33 -7.16
CA PHE A 331 2.04 -10.26 -8.53
C PHE A 331 3.20 -10.42 -9.51
N THR A 332 3.05 -11.24 -10.55
CA THR A 332 4.09 -11.39 -11.58
C THR A 332 3.50 -11.86 -12.92
N GLN A 333 4.26 -11.71 -14.01
CA GLN A 333 3.97 -12.31 -15.33
C GLN A 333 2.55 -12.08 -15.82
N HIS A 334 2.14 -10.82 -15.96
CA HIS A 334 0.78 -10.48 -16.34
C HIS A 334 0.68 -9.07 -16.92
N ASP A 335 -0.28 -8.85 -17.81
CA ASP A 335 -0.49 -7.56 -18.46
C ASP A 335 -1.25 -6.57 -17.56
N LYS A 336 -2.53 -6.86 -17.32
CA LYS A 336 -3.49 -5.97 -16.66
C LYS A 336 -3.62 -6.30 -15.17
N VAL A 337 -2.74 -5.77 -14.34
CA VAL A 337 -2.64 -6.23 -12.94
C VAL A 337 -3.87 -5.92 -12.09
N MET A 338 -4.23 -4.65 -11.94
CA MET A 338 -5.27 -4.24 -11.00
C MET A 338 -6.07 -3.04 -11.51
N LEU A 339 -7.37 -3.24 -11.73
CA LEU A 339 -8.29 -2.19 -12.16
C LEU A 339 -9.20 -1.76 -11.00
N LEU A 340 -9.17 -0.47 -10.68
CA LEU A 340 -10.07 0.13 -9.70
C LEU A 340 -11.02 1.07 -10.45
N GLY A 341 -12.27 0.64 -10.63
CA GLY A 341 -13.30 1.29 -11.45
C GLY A 341 -13.15 0.97 -12.94
N HIS A 342 -14.21 0.50 -13.59
CA HIS A 342 -14.16 -0.01 -14.97
C HIS A 342 -14.49 1.03 -16.05
N ASN A 343 -15.33 2.02 -15.72
CA ASN A 343 -15.91 2.96 -16.70
C ASN A 343 -15.75 4.41 -16.22
N ASP A 344 -15.21 5.25 -17.11
CA ASP A 344 -14.98 6.68 -16.85
C ASP A 344 -16.27 7.46 -16.59
N ASN A 345 -17.44 6.92 -16.98
CA ASN A 345 -18.75 7.51 -16.75
C ASN A 345 -19.44 7.02 -15.46
N ASN A 346 -18.94 5.96 -14.81
CA ASN A 346 -19.59 5.41 -13.62
C ASN A 346 -19.35 6.26 -12.35
N VAL A 347 -20.18 7.27 -12.11
CA VAL A 347 -19.95 8.28 -11.04
C VAL A 347 -19.95 7.72 -9.63
N GLU A 348 -20.57 6.55 -9.41
CA GLU A 348 -20.65 5.90 -8.09
C GLU A 348 -19.27 5.47 -7.57
N ASP A 349 -18.31 5.20 -8.47
CA ASP A 349 -16.93 4.84 -8.12
C ASP A 349 -16.17 5.97 -7.40
N LYS A 350 -16.73 7.20 -7.31
CA LYS A 350 -16.19 8.26 -6.44
C LYS A 350 -16.15 7.85 -4.96
N ASN A 351 -17.02 6.91 -4.55
CA ASN A 351 -17.08 6.40 -3.17
C ASN A 351 -16.08 5.26 -2.91
N MET A 352 -15.44 4.73 -3.94
CA MET A 352 -14.44 3.66 -3.82
C MET A 352 -13.22 4.16 -3.06
N LYS A 353 -12.82 3.39 -2.03
CA LYS A 353 -11.63 3.62 -1.23
C LYS A 353 -10.86 2.32 -1.08
N VAL A 354 -9.62 2.30 -1.58
CA VAL A 354 -8.76 1.11 -1.60
C VAL A 354 -7.39 1.41 -1.01
N THR A 355 -6.92 0.52 -0.13
CA THR A 355 -5.55 0.51 0.38
C THR A 355 -4.78 -0.59 -0.32
N ILE A 356 -3.65 -0.25 -0.95
CA ILE A 356 -2.74 -1.20 -1.59
C ILE A 356 -1.42 -1.11 -0.81
N ALA A 357 -1.09 -2.12 0.00
CA ALA A 357 0.06 -2.01 0.90
C ALA A 357 0.92 -3.27 1.02
N PHE A 358 2.24 -3.11 1.10
CA PHE A 358 3.18 -4.22 1.31
C PHE A 358 3.18 -5.29 0.21
N ASN A 359 2.61 -5.00 -0.97
CA ASN A 359 2.63 -5.93 -2.09
C ASN A 359 3.99 -5.88 -2.79
N HIS A 360 4.34 -6.99 -3.43
CA HIS A 360 5.47 -7.08 -4.34
C HIS A 360 4.95 -7.28 -5.77
N PHE A 361 5.04 -6.21 -6.55
CA PHE A 361 4.85 -6.20 -7.99
C PHE A 361 6.15 -6.61 -8.66
N GLY A 362 6.29 -7.92 -8.89
CA GLY A 362 7.47 -8.57 -9.40
C GLY A 362 7.68 -8.42 -10.91
N PRO A 363 8.65 -9.15 -11.48
CA PRO A 363 9.00 -9.04 -12.89
C PRO A 363 7.86 -9.51 -13.82
N GLY A 364 7.90 -9.06 -15.07
CA GLY A 364 6.97 -9.49 -16.10
C GLY A 364 5.58 -8.84 -16.02
N LEU A 365 5.40 -7.80 -15.19
CA LEU A 365 4.17 -7.02 -15.14
C LEU A 365 4.21 -5.87 -16.15
N ILE A 366 3.11 -5.64 -16.89
CA ILE A 366 3.07 -4.61 -17.93
C ILE A 366 2.50 -3.29 -17.37
N GLU A 367 1.28 -3.31 -16.84
CA GLU A 367 0.58 -2.10 -16.42
C GLU A 367 -0.38 -2.30 -15.23
N ARG A 368 -1.02 -1.21 -14.78
CA ARG A 368 -2.14 -1.18 -13.83
C ARG A 368 -1.80 -1.66 -12.41
N MET A 369 -0.79 -1.06 -11.77
CA MET A 369 -0.41 -1.37 -10.39
C MET A 369 -0.57 -0.16 -9.43
N PRO A 370 -1.79 0.41 -9.23
CA PRO A 370 -3.06 0.12 -9.88
C PRO A 370 -3.32 1.01 -11.12
N ARG A 371 -4.41 0.73 -11.86
CA ARG A 371 -5.11 1.74 -12.67
C ARG A 371 -6.40 2.16 -11.98
N VAL A 372 -6.56 3.44 -11.67
CA VAL A 372 -7.68 3.96 -10.88
C VAL A 372 -8.60 4.86 -11.70
N ARG A 373 -9.90 4.80 -11.44
CA ARG A 373 -10.89 5.74 -11.94
C ARG A 373 -11.73 6.31 -10.81
N ARG A 374 -11.91 7.64 -10.79
CA ARG A 374 -12.75 8.43 -9.87
C ARG A 374 -12.43 8.34 -8.37
N GLY A 375 -12.37 7.14 -7.81
CA GLY A 375 -12.21 6.89 -6.39
C GLY A 375 -10.83 7.24 -5.83
N TYR A 376 -10.56 6.71 -4.64
CA TYR A 376 -9.36 6.97 -3.87
C TYR A 376 -8.52 5.70 -3.69
N ALA A 377 -7.23 5.80 -4.02
CA ALA A 377 -6.25 4.75 -3.74
C ALA A 377 -5.09 5.28 -2.88
N HIS A 378 -4.89 4.66 -1.71
CA HIS A 378 -3.66 4.82 -0.94
C HIS A 378 -2.72 3.66 -1.25
N VAL A 379 -1.61 3.97 -1.91
CA VAL A 379 -0.59 3.03 -2.38
C VAL A 379 0.61 3.16 -1.46
N ALA A 380 0.76 2.25 -0.48
CA ALA A 380 1.69 2.41 0.64
C ALA A 380 2.73 1.26 0.75
N ASN A 381 4.02 1.58 0.84
CA ASN A 381 5.08 0.58 1.09
C ASN A 381 5.07 -0.67 0.16
N ASN A 382 4.73 -0.51 -1.12
CA ASN A 382 4.80 -1.58 -2.12
C ASN A 382 6.14 -1.56 -2.87
N ARG A 383 6.58 -2.74 -3.31
CA ARG A 383 7.79 -2.95 -4.13
C ARG A 383 7.39 -3.11 -5.59
N TYR A 384 8.05 -2.38 -6.48
CA TYR A 384 7.82 -2.45 -7.92
C TYR A 384 9.12 -2.76 -8.68
N GLU A 385 9.07 -3.77 -9.53
CA GLU A 385 10.20 -4.22 -10.33
C GLU A 385 9.90 -4.19 -11.82
N LYS A 386 10.58 -3.28 -12.55
CA LYS A 386 10.70 -3.30 -14.01
C LYS A 386 9.38 -3.49 -14.76
N TRP A 387 8.40 -2.60 -14.53
CA TRP A 387 7.13 -2.58 -15.27
C TRP A 387 7.32 -2.42 -16.79
N GLN A 388 6.52 -3.06 -17.63
CA GLN A 388 6.75 -2.98 -19.08
C GLN A 388 6.07 -1.80 -19.79
N MET A 389 5.13 -1.09 -19.14
CA MET A 389 4.53 0.14 -19.67
C MET A 389 4.47 1.27 -18.64
N TYR A 390 3.80 1.07 -17.51
CA TYR A 390 3.76 2.01 -16.39
C TYR A 390 3.40 1.25 -15.11
N ALA A 391 3.71 1.83 -13.94
CA ALA A 391 3.30 1.25 -12.66
C ALA A 391 1.90 1.74 -12.25
N ILE A 392 1.77 3.04 -11.94
CA ILE A 392 0.55 3.63 -11.40
C ILE A 392 -0.15 4.45 -12.49
N GLY A 393 -1.45 4.26 -12.68
CA GLY A 393 -2.18 5.02 -13.70
C GLY A 393 -3.63 5.28 -13.35
N GLY A 394 -4.33 5.94 -14.28
CA GLY A 394 -5.73 6.26 -14.09
C GLY A 394 -6.32 7.21 -15.13
N SER A 395 -7.65 7.29 -15.09
CA SER A 395 -8.50 8.15 -15.92
C SER A 395 -9.69 8.66 -15.09
N ALA A 396 -10.39 9.69 -15.55
CA ALA A 396 -11.57 10.25 -14.87
C ALA A 396 -11.36 10.72 -13.41
N ASP A 397 -10.32 11.53 -13.18
CA ASP A 397 -10.05 12.25 -11.92
C ASP A 397 -10.00 11.39 -10.64
N PRO A 398 -9.15 10.35 -10.58
CA PRO A 398 -8.94 9.61 -9.35
C PRO A 398 -8.00 10.38 -8.40
N THR A 399 -8.16 10.17 -7.10
CA THR A 399 -7.16 10.59 -6.12
C THR A 399 -6.22 9.43 -5.82
N ILE A 400 -4.92 9.64 -6.04
CA ILE A 400 -3.88 8.62 -5.81
C ILE A 400 -2.82 9.20 -4.87
N PHE A 401 -2.63 8.55 -3.73
CA PHE A 401 -1.56 8.86 -2.82
C PHE A 401 -0.55 7.73 -2.77
N SER A 402 0.62 7.96 -3.35
CA SER A 402 1.78 7.08 -3.28
C SER A 402 2.62 7.45 -2.06
N GLU A 403 2.72 6.56 -1.07
CA GLU A 403 3.49 6.81 0.15
C GLU A 403 4.48 5.68 0.46
N GLY A 404 5.78 6.01 0.48
CA GLY A 404 6.81 5.10 0.94
C GLY A 404 7.02 3.86 0.08
N ASN A 405 6.71 3.88 -1.21
CA ASN A 405 6.94 2.78 -2.14
C ASN A 405 8.40 2.72 -2.62
N TYR A 406 8.80 1.58 -3.18
CA TYR A 406 10.12 1.37 -3.76
C TYR A 406 10.00 0.98 -5.23
N PHE A 407 10.40 1.89 -6.12
CA PHE A 407 10.27 1.73 -7.56
C PHE A 407 11.64 1.48 -8.20
N VAL A 408 11.80 0.32 -8.85
CA VAL A 408 12.93 0.05 -9.74
C VAL A 408 12.42 0.10 -11.18
N ALA A 409 12.74 1.19 -11.89
CA ALA A 409 12.36 1.31 -13.30
C ALA A 409 13.08 0.24 -14.16
N PRO A 410 12.49 -0.15 -15.30
CA PRO A 410 13.15 -0.94 -16.34
C PRO A 410 14.40 -0.24 -16.85
N ASP A 411 15.25 -0.98 -17.55
CA ASP A 411 16.48 -0.42 -18.14
C ASP A 411 16.17 0.49 -19.35
N ASP A 412 15.06 0.22 -20.05
CA ASP A 412 14.53 1.04 -21.14
C ASP A 412 14.33 2.52 -20.72
N PRO A 413 14.99 3.48 -21.39
CA PRO A 413 14.89 4.91 -21.06
C PRO A 413 13.50 5.50 -21.30
N THR A 414 12.66 4.87 -22.11
CA THR A 414 11.29 5.34 -22.39
C THR A 414 10.29 4.95 -21.31
N LYS A 415 10.68 4.11 -20.35
CA LYS A 415 9.80 3.49 -19.34
C LYS A 415 10.15 3.90 -17.90
N LYS A 416 10.74 5.09 -17.72
CA LYS A 416 11.17 5.60 -16.41
C LYS A 416 10.05 6.22 -15.59
N GLN A 417 9.02 6.75 -16.24
CA GLN A 417 7.91 7.37 -15.54
C GLN A 417 7.03 6.30 -14.87
N VAL A 418 6.86 6.43 -13.55
CA VAL A 418 5.97 5.56 -12.75
C VAL A 418 4.52 5.77 -13.14
N THR A 419 4.13 7.02 -13.42
CA THR A 419 2.74 7.44 -13.57
C THR A 419 2.27 7.55 -15.02
N LYS A 420 1.09 7.02 -15.35
CA LYS A 420 0.44 7.24 -16.65
C LYS A 420 -1.01 7.72 -16.52
N ARG A 421 -1.29 8.92 -17.03
CA ARG A 421 -2.66 9.43 -17.21
C ARG A 421 -3.17 8.91 -18.55
N ILE A 422 -4.34 8.28 -18.54
CA ILE A 422 -4.88 7.62 -19.73
C ILE A 422 -5.93 8.53 -20.36
N ASP A 423 -5.71 8.82 -21.65
CA ASP A 423 -6.58 9.51 -22.62
C ASP A 423 -7.68 10.35 -21.96
N SER A 424 -7.28 11.44 -21.31
CA SER A 424 -8.17 12.07 -20.37
C SER A 424 -9.25 12.89 -21.06
N GLY A 425 -8.99 13.59 -22.17
CA GLY A 425 -9.90 14.66 -22.65
C GLY A 425 -10.16 15.81 -21.63
N TYR A 426 -9.85 15.57 -20.36
CA TYR A 426 -9.92 16.42 -19.18
C TYR A 426 -8.53 17.00 -18.87
N ASP A 427 -8.52 18.18 -18.24
CA ASP A 427 -7.31 18.73 -17.65
C ASP A 427 -6.92 17.94 -16.38
N TRP A 428 -5.97 17.03 -16.53
CA TRP A 428 -5.47 16.19 -15.42
C TRP A 428 -4.64 16.97 -14.40
N ARG A 429 -4.28 18.24 -14.64
CA ARG A 429 -3.46 19.03 -13.71
C ARG A 429 -4.14 19.20 -12.35
N GLY A 430 -5.47 19.15 -12.32
CA GLY A 430 -6.28 19.15 -11.09
C GLY A 430 -6.32 17.81 -10.35
N TRP A 431 -6.02 16.69 -11.01
CA TRP A 431 -6.12 15.36 -10.41
C TRP A 431 -5.10 15.20 -9.31
N LYS A 432 -5.54 14.77 -8.14
CA LYS A 432 -4.72 14.70 -6.92
C LYS A 432 -3.85 13.45 -6.90
N TRP A 433 -2.72 13.52 -7.59
CA TRP A 433 -1.72 12.44 -7.65
C TRP A 433 -0.46 12.90 -6.95
N ARG A 434 -0.19 12.34 -5.77
CA ARG A 434 0.89 12.83 -4.90
C ARG A 434 1.77 11.67 -4.46
N THR A 435 3.03 12.00 -4.22
CA THR A 435 4.05 11.08 -3.74
C THR A 435 4.68 11.63 -2.45
N SER A 436 5.01 10.75 -1.51
CA SER A 436 5.74 11.09 -0.28
C SER A 436 6.57 9.90 0.17
N LYS A 437 7.80 10.12 0.64
CA LYS A 437 8.74 9.07 1.14
C LYS A 437 9.09 7.94 0.14
N ASP A 438 8.65 8.03 -1.12
CA ASP A 438 8.95 7.05 -2.15
C ASP A 438 10.44 7.02 -2.47
N VAL A 439 10.96 5.85 -2.81
CA VAL A 439 12.31 5.66 -3.31
C VAL A 439 12.26 5.28 -4.77
N PHE A 440 12.96 6.06 -5.59
CA PHE A 440 13.08 5.84 -7.02
C PHE A 440 14.49 5.34 -7.37
N LYS A 441 14.56 4.25 -8.12
CA LYS A 441 15.81 3.62 -8.58
C LYS A 441 15.80 3.48 -10.10
N ASN A 442 17.00 3.38 -10.67
CA ASN A 442 17.23 3.22 -12.10
C ASN A 442 16.57 4.30 -12.98
N GLY A 443 16.56 5.55 -12.49
CA GLY A 443 15.96 6.69 -13.19
C GLY A 443 14.44 6.78 -13.07
N ALA A 444 13.78 5.93 -12.25
CA ALA A 444 12.36 6.05 -11.98
C ALA A 444 11.99 7.46 -11.51
N TYR A 445 10.82 7.96 -11.88
CA TYR A 445 10.29 9.20 -11.33
C TYR A 445 8.76 9.22 -11.34
N PHE A 446 8.19 10.00 -10.43
CA PHE A 446 6.74 10.22 -10.33
C PHE A 446 6.44 11.67 -10.70
N VAL A 447 5.53 11.89 -11.64
CA VAL A 447 5.01 13.23 -11.96
C VAL A 447 3.78 13.50 -11.09
N PRO A 448 3.83 14.40 -10.09
CA PRO A 448 2.68 14.74 -9.25
C PRO A 448 1.75 15.76 -9.91
N SER A 449 0.51 15.84 -9.42
CA SER A 449 -0.50 16.82 -9.83
C SER A 449 -1.51 17.08 -8.72
N GLY A 450 -2.31 18.12 -8.89
CA GLY A 450 -3.34 18.52 -7.92
C GLY A 450 -2.77 19.15 -6.63
N TYR A 451 -3.58 20.01 -6.03
CA TYR A 451 -3.33 20.66 -4.75
C TYR A 451 -4.31 20.17 -3.68
N GLY A 452 -4.02 20.49 -2.42
CA GLY A 452 -4.82 20.09 -1.26
C GLY A 452 -4.40 18.74 -0.66
N THR A 453 -5.17 18.31 0.35
CA THR A 453 -4.87 17.07 1.07
C THR A 453 -5.18 15.83 0.23
N VAL A 454 -4.26 14.89 0.30
CA VAL A 454 -4.37 13.52 -0.23
C VAL A 454 -4.21 12.47 0.86
N THR A 455 -4.02 12.92 2.11
CA THR A 455 -3.88 12.04 3.27
C THR A 455 -5.12 11.16 3.34
N PRO A 456 -4.95 9.84 3.52
CA PRO A 456 -6.08 8.95 3.63
C PRO A 456 -6.94 9.38 4.81
N LEU A 457 -8.25 9.46 4.59
CA LEU A 457 -9.23 9.75 5.64
C LEU A 457 -9.48 8.50 6.48
N TYR A 458 -8.41 7.95 7.05
CA TYR A 458 -8.47 6.77 7.90
C TYR A 458 -9.09 7.12 9.25
N GLY A 459 -10.03 6.29 9.69
CA GLY A 459 -10.40 6.18 11.09
C GLY A 459 -9.22 5.67 11.92
N ARG A 460 -9.28 5.85 13.24
CA ARG A 460 -8.20 5.46 14.17
C ARG A 460 -7.78 4.00 14.04
N ALA A 461 -8.73 3.09 13.80
CA ALA A 461 -8.47 1.65 13.64
C ALA A 461 -7.88 1.28 12.26
N GLU A 462 -8.14 2.09 11.24
CA GLU A 462 -7.65 1.88 9.87
C GLU A 462 -6.20 2.36 9.71
N TRP A 463 -5.78 3.29 10.55
CA TRP A 463 -4.44 3.87 10.51
C TRP A 463 -3.34 2.81 10.71
N PHE A 464 -2.26 2.96 9.95
CA PHE A 464 -1.03 2.20 10.11
C PHE A 464 0.19 3.06 9.77
N PRO A 465 1.37 2.77 10.34
CA PRO A 465 2.57 3.52 10.03
C PRO A 465 3.08 3.18 8.62
N VAL A 466 3.29 4.21 7.81
CA VAL A 466 3.94 4.09 6.49
C VAL A 466 5.42 4.47 6.61
N SER A 467 6.27 3.48 6.36
CA SER A 467 7.73 3.59 6.42
C SER A 467 8.30 4.33 5.22
N HIS A 468 9.57 4.78 5.31
CA HIS A 468 10.28 5.27 4.14
C HIS A 468 10.53 4.15 3.12
N GLY A 469 10.49 4.46 1.82
CA GLY A 469 10.57 3.46 0.75
C GLY A 469 11.81 2.57 0.78
N SER A 470 12.91 3.03 1.39
CA SER A 470 14.13 2.23 1.54
C SER A 470 13.96 0.96 2.37
N LEU A 471 12.92 0.86 3.22
CA LEU A 471 12.64 -0.32 4.03
C LEU A 471 11.76 -1.35 3.31
N VAL A 472 11.11 -0.96 2.22
CA VAL A 472 10.16 -1.81 1.48
C VAL A 472 10.75 -3.15 1.04
N PRO A 473 12.00 -3.26 0.53
CA PRO A 473 12.55 -4.57 0.17
C PRO A 473 12.52 -5.59 1.31
N SER A 474 12.70 -5.13 2.56
CA SER A 474 12.57 -5.98 3.75
C SER A 474 11.12 -6.20 4.16
N LEU A 475 10.30 -5.13 4.17
CA LEU A 475 8.88 -5.17 4.57
C LEU A 475 8.00 -6.04 3.65
N THR A 476 8.46 -6.27 2.41
CA THR A 476 7.76 -7.07 1.38
C THR A 476 8.49 -8.38 1.06
N SER A 477 9.52 -8.74 1.84
CA SER A 477 10.37 -9.92 1.58
C SER A 477 9.61 -11.25 1.64
N SER A 478 8.46 -11.28 2.29
CA SER A 478 7.58 -12.44 2.43
C SER A 478 6.24 -12.27 1.70
N ALA A 479 6.15 -11.38 0.72
CA ALA A 479 4.93 -11.22 -0.07
C ALA A 479 4.58 -12.52 -0.83
N GLY A 480 3.29 -12.82 -0.94
CA GLY A 480 2.75 -14.07 -1.46
C GLY A 480 2.43 -15.10 -0.37
N PRO A 481 1.98 -16.31 -0.75
CA PRO A 481 1.60 -17.35 0.19
C PRO A 481 2.75 -17.78 1.09
N LEU A 482 2.46 -17.96 2.38
CA LEU A 482 3.45 -18.34 3.39
C LEU A 482 3.47 -19.86 3.60
N HIS A 483 4.67 -20.41 3.81
CA HIS A 483 4.87 -21.79 4.24
C HIS A 483 4.70 -21.93 5.75
N CYS A 484 3.45 -22.00 6.18
CA CYS A 484 3.05 -22.14 7.58
C CYS A 484 2.96 -23.60 8.03
N TYR A 485 3.61 -23.96 9.14
CA TYR A 485 3.51 -25.28 9.76
C TYR A 485 2.94 -25.19 11.18
N SER A 486 2.06 -26.11 11.56
CA SER A 486 1.46 -26.13 12.89
C SER A 486 2.53 -26.23 13.98
N GLY A 487 2.39 -25.46 15.06
CA GLY A 487 3.35 -25.40 16.17
C GLY A 487 4.63 -24.60 15.87
N ARG A 488 4.73 -23.96 14.70
CA ARG A 488 5.84 -23.07 14.33
C ARG A 488 5.30 -21.69 14.00
N ILE A 489 6.15 -20.67 14.13
CA ILE A 489 5.83 -19.35 13.56
C ILE A 489 5.62 -19.48 12.06
N CYS A 490 4.63 -18.75 11.56
CA CYS A 490 4.59 -18.36 10.16
C CYS A 490 5.53 -17.15 9.98
#